data_AF-A0A942QMS8-F1
#
_entry.id   AF-A0A942QMS8-F1
#
_cell.length_a   1.000
_cell.length_b   1.000
_cell.length_c   1.000
_cell.angle_alpha   90.00
_cell.angle_beta   90.00
_cell.angle_gamma   90.00
#
_symmetry.space_group_name_H-M   'P 1'
#
loop_
_entity.id
_entity.type
_entity.pdbx_description
1 polymer ?
#
loop_
_entity_poly.entity_id
_entity_poly.type
_entity_poly.pdbx_seq_one_letter_code
_entity_poly.pdbx_strand_id
1 'polypeptide(L)'
;MHLYTVWVDALEQRWVRLLSLLSAGFYYLVEPDAAFLAVLIAVLLDLITKLVSIVVNYGGVTAAMRGGYLSSQKAFTGTFVKLIAYFTLGILAAQVQHIANLEVASALSKTVVFSFLFTVESVSILENLVAAGLTELKVLLETLRKTGQKAGRNRE
;
A
#
# COMPACT_ATOMS: atom_id res chain seq x y z
N MET A 1 5.63 38.91 -9.39
CA MET A 1 5.42 39.18 -7.94
C MET A 1 4.37 38.26 -7.33
N HIS A 2 3.21 38.07 -7.96
CA HIS A 2 2.10 37.24 -7.45
C HIS A 2 2.38 35.72 -7.30
N LEU A 3 3.24 35.14 -8.16
CA LEU A 3 3.64 33.73 -8.04
C LEU A 3 4.61 33.51 -6.87
N TYR A 4 5.49 34.47 -6.60
CA TYR A 4 6.48 34.38 -5.52
C TYR A 4 5.79 34.41 -4.14
N THR A 5 4.76 35.25 -3.98
CA THR A 5 3.98 35.32 -2.74
C THR A 5 3.20 34.04 -2.47
N VAL A 6 2.61 33.40 -3.48
CA VAL A 6 1.88 32.12 -3.32
C VAL A 6 2.80 30.98 -2.83
N TRP A 7 4.04 30.90 -3.33
CA TRP A 7 5.01 29.91 -2.87
C TRP A 7 5.52 30.17 -1.45
N VAL A 8 5.72 31.45 -1.09
CA VAL A 8 6.14 31.85 0.26
C VAL A 8 5.00 31.61 1.27
N ASP A 9 3.76 31.95 0.93
CA ASP A 9 2.58 31.70 1.76
C ASP A 9 2.32 30.18 1.94
N ALA A 10 2.60 29.37 0.90
CA ALA A 10 2.55 27.92 0.99
C ALA A 10 3.63 27.35 1.94
N LEU A 11 4.85 27.94 1.96
CA LEU A 11 5.93 27.56 2.90
C LEU A 11 5.67 28.04 4.34
N GLU A 12 4.86 29.07 4.53
CA GLU A 12 4.40 29.53 5.85
C GLU A 12 3.21 28.73 6.41
N GLN A 13 2.52 27.94 5.59
CA GLN A 13 1.51 27.02 6.11
C GLN A 13 2.15 26.00 7.05
N ARG A 14 1.77 26.06 8.33
CA ARG A 14 2.17 25.12 9.39
C ARG A 14 2.05 23.66 8.94
N TRP A 15 1.04 23.36 8.13
CA TRP A 15 0.79 22.05 7.54
C TRP A 15 1.88 21.62 6.55
N VAL A 16 2.35 22.51 5.68
CA VAL A 16 3.43 22.21 4.74
C VAL A 16 4.71 21.90 5.50
N ARG A 17 5.04 22.69 6.54
CA ARG A 17 6.23 22.42 7.38
C ARG A 17 6.15 21.08 8.11
N LEU A 18 4.99 20.75 8.68
CA LEU A 18 4.77 19.44 9.32
C LEU A 18 4.88 18.31 8.32
N LEU A 19 4.27 18.43 7.14
CA LEU A 19 4.38 17.45 6.08
C LEU A 19 5.83 17.29 5.61
N SER A 20 6.56 18.39 5.40
CA SER A 20 7.97 18.35 5.02
C SER A 20 8.84 17.67 6.08
N LEU A 21 8.61 17.94 7.37
CA LEU A 21 9.34 17.27 8.46
C LEU A 21 9.02 15.78 8.54
N LEU A 22 7.75 15.40 8.39
CA LEU A 22 7.34 13.99 8.35
C LEU A 22 7.90 13.28 7.12
N SER A 23 7.87 13.92 5.95
CA SER A 23 8.45 13.39 4.71
C SER A 23 9.97 13.27 4.79
N ALA A 24 10.66 14.23 5.41
CA ALA A 24 12.11 14.17 5.62
C ALA A 24 12.49 13.05 6.61
N GLY A 25 11.79 12.96 7.74
CA GLY A 25 11.98 11.88 8.71
C GLY A 25 11.68 10.51 8.10
N PHE A 26 10.64 10.42 7.28
CA PHE A 26 10.32 9.23 6.51
C PHE A 26 11.43 8.85 5.53
N TYR A 27 11.90 9.80 4.72
CA TYR A 27 12.96 9.56 3.73
C TYR A 27 14.25 9.09 4.42
N TYR A 28 14.59 9.71 5.55
CA TYR A 28 15.74 9.34 6.36
C TYR A 28 15.64 7.93 6.97
N LEU A 29 14.46 7.54 7.47
CA LEU A 29 14.28 6.25 8.15
C LEU A 29 14.14 5.06 7.20
N VAL A 30 13.53 5.30 6.03
CA VAL A 30 13.18 4.23 5.08
C VAL A 30 14.21 4.08 3.97
N GLU A 31 14.88 5.17 3.56
CA GLU A 31 15.76 5.20 2.39
C GLU A 31 15.08 4.50 1.18
N PRO A 32 13.93 5.02 0.72
CA PRO A 32 13.01 4.27 -0.14
C PRO A 32 13.69 3.83 -1.43
N ASP A 33 13.88 2.51 -1.54
CA ASP A 33 14.45 1.85 -2.72
C ASP A 33 13.35 1.40 -3.69
N ALA A 34 13.77 0.78 -4.80
CA ALA A 34 12.84 0.30 -5.82
C ALA A 34 11.82 -0.73 -5.28
N ALA A 35 12.21 -1.55 -4.31
CA ALA A 35 11.35 -2.57 -3.73
C ALA A 35 10.27 -1.95 -2.83
N PHE A 36 10.64 -0.95 -2.02
CA PHE A 36 9.69 -0.18 -1.24
C PHE A 36 8.71 0.58 -2.14
N LEU A 37 9.19 1.21 -3.22
CA LEU A 37 8.34 1.89 -4.19
C LEU A 37 7.37 0.94 -4.89
N ALA A 38 7.80 -0.28 -5.22
CA ALA A 38 6.92 -1.30 -5.80
C ALA A 38 5.74 -1.66 -4.86
N VAL A 39 5.98 -1.74 -3.55
CA VAL A 39 4.92 -1.95 -2.55
C VAL A 39 3.96 -0.76 -2.51
N LEU A 40 4.46 0.47 -2.54
CA LEU A 40 3.58 1.66 -2.57
C LEU A 40 2.71 1.71 -3.83
N ILE A 41 3.28 1.37 -4.99
CA ILE A 41 2.52 1.27 -6.25
C ILE A 41 1.45 0.18 -6.12
N ALA A 42 1.78 -0.98 -5.55
CA ALA A 42 0.82 -2.06 -5.33
C ALA A 42 -0.33 -1.62 -4.41
N VAL A 43 -0.04 -0.91 -3.30
CA VAL A 43 -1.08 -0.33 -2.43
C VAL A 43 -1.97 0.64 -3.20
N LEU A 44 -1.39 1.52 -4.01
CA LEU A 44 -2.16 2.46 -4.81
C LEU A 44 -3.08 1.73 -5.81
N LEU A 45 -2.57 0.70 -6.47
CA LEU A 45 -3.35 -0.14 -7.38
C LEU A 45 -4.44 -0.93 -6.66
N ASP A 46 -4.20 -1.41 -5.44
CA ASP A 46 -5.24 -2.04 -4.60
C ASP A 46 -6.40 -1.07 -4.35
N LEU A 47 -6.09 0.17 -3.97
CA LEU A 47 -7.12 1.19 -3.76
C LEU A 47 -7.90 1.51 -5.05
N ILE A 48 -7.21 1.67 -6.17
CA ILE A 48 -7.85 1.93 -7.48
C ILE A 48 -8.76 0.76 -7.87
N THR A 49 -8.27 -0.48 -7.79
CA THR A 49 -9.05 -1.66 -8.19
C THR A 49 -10.25 -1.88 -7.26
N LYS A 50 -10.11 -1.58 -5.97
CA LYS A 50 -11.24 -1.58 -5.03
C LYS A 50 -12.30 -0.54 -5.39
N LEU A 51 -11.90 0.67 -5.76
CA LEU A 51 -12.82 1.70 -6.23
C LEU A 51 -13.55 1.25 -7.50
N VAL A 52 -12.83 0.68 -8.47
CA VAL A 52 -13.43 0.12 -9.70
C VAL A 52 -14.46 -0.96 -9.36
N SER A 53 -14.11 -1.90 -8.46
CA SER A 53 -15.01 -2.96 -8.03
C SER A 53 -16.31 -2.42 -7.43
N ILE A 54 -16.23 -1.39 -6.58
CA ILE A 54 -17.40 -0.71 -6.03
C ILE A 54 -18.23 -0.07 -7.14
N VAL A 55 -17.59 0.72 -8.01
CA VAL A 55 -18.29 1.43 -9.10
C VAL A 55 -19.05 0.46 -10.01
N VAL A 56 -18.43 -0.67 -10.38
CA VAL A 56 -19.06 -1.68 -11.24
C VAL A 56 -20.24 -2.35 -10.53
N ASN A 57 -20.08 -2.76 -9.27
CA ASN A 57 -21.11 -3.50 -8.54
C ASN A 57 -22.32 -2.64 -8.13
N TYR A 58 -22.16 -1.32 -8.02
CA TYR A 58 -23.23 -0.40 -7.60
C TYR A 58 -23.82 0.44 -8.73
N GLY A 59 -23.63 0.04 -10.00
CA GLY A 59 -24.29 0.67 -11.15
C GLY A 59 -23.73 2.05 -11.53
N GLY A 60 -22.45 2.29 -11.26
CA GLY A 60 -21.73 3.51 -11.65
C GLY A 60 -21.32 4.42 -10.49
N VAL A 61 -20.50 5.42 -10.80
CA VAL A 61 -19.84 6.30 -9.82
C VAL A 61 -20.85 7.11 -9.01
N THR A 62 -21.86 7.67 -9.67
CA THR A 62 -22.90 8.50 -9.03
C THR A 62 -23.79 7.71 -8.08
N ALA A 63 -24.15 6.47 -8.44
CA ALA A 63 -24.91 5.58 -7.58
C ALA A 63 -24.09 5.12 -6.36
N ALA A 64 -22.82 4.77 -6.57
CA ALA A 64 -21.90 4.41 -5.49
C ALA A 64 -21.66 5.56 -4.49
N MET A 65 -21.55 6.81 -4.97
CA MET A 65 -21.40 8.00 -4.11
C MET A 65 -22.67 8.27 -3.30
N ARG A 66 -23.85 8.27 -3.94
CA ARG A 66 -25.12 8.53 -3.27
C ARG A 66 -25.47 7.46 -2.24
N GLY A 67 -25.07 6.21 -2.48
CA GLY A 67 -25.26 5.11 -1.53
C GLY A 67 -24.25 5.07 -0.37
N GLY A 68 -23.28 5.98 -0.33
CA GLY A 68 -22.27 6.02 0.74
C GLY A 68 -21.25 4.87 0.70
N TYR A 69 -21.26 4.04 -0.34
CA TYR A 69 -20.40 2.85 -0.46
C TYR A 69 -18.92 3.20 -0.62
N LEU A 70 -18.62 4.37 -1.20
CA LEU A 70 -17.26 4.92 -1.31
C LEU A 70 -16.70 5.44 0.03
N SER A 71 -17.57 5.78 0.98
CA SER A 71 -17.23 6.44 2.25
C SER A 71 -17.42 5.52 3.46
N SER A 72 -17.44 4.19 3.28
CA SER A 72 -17.64 3.31 4.43
C SER A 72 -16.46 3.45 5.41
N GLN A 73 -16.76 3.78 6.66
CA GLN A 73 -15.77 3.92 7.74
C GLN A 73 -14.87 2.68 7.84
N LYS A 74 -15.44 1.49 7.60
CA LYS A 74 -14.71 0.22 7.56
C LYS A 74 -13.63 0.18 6.46
N ALA A 75 -13.90 0.70 5.27
CA ALA A 75 -12.90 0.76 4.19
C ALA A 75 -11.78 1.74 4.53
N PHE A 76 -12.11 2.91 5.07
CA PHE A 76 -11.12 3.92 5.47
C PHE A 76 -10.22 3.41 6.61
N THR A 77 -10.80 2.83 7.67
CA THR A 77 -10.02 2.26 8.78
C THR A 77 -9.10 1.14 8.30
N GLY A 78 -9.58 0.25 7.42
CA GLY A 78 -8.76 -0.82 6.87
C GLY A 78 -7.56 -0.31 6.07
N THR A 79 -7.77 0.67 5.19
CA THR A 79 -6.69 1.31 4.43
C THR A 79 -5.70 2.04 5.35
N PHE A 80 -6.18 2.76 6.36
CA PHE A 80 -5.33 3.45 7.33
C PHE A 80 -4.44 2.46 8.09
N VAL A 81 -5.01 1.36 8.59
CA VAL A 81 -4.25 0.31 9.29
C VAL A 81 -3.22 -0.33 8.38
N LYS A 82 -3.56 -0.64 7.11
CA LYS A 82 -2.60 -1.15 6.11
C LYS A 82 -1.43 -0.19 5.93
N LEU A 83 -1.71 1.09 5.72
CA LEU A 83 -0.67 2.11 5.52
C LEU A 83 0.28 2.16 6.72
N ILE A 84 -0.25 2.27 7.94
CA ILE A 84 0.58 2.28 9.16
C ILE A 84 1.43 1.00 9.28
N ALA A 85 0.84 -0.17 9.02
CA ALA A 85 1.57 -1.43 9.06
C ALA A 85 2.72 -1.46 8.04
N TYR A 86 2.49 -1.00 6.80
CA TYR A 86 3.49 -1.09 5.74
C TYR A 86 4.59 -0.06 5.93
N PHE A 87 4.26 1.13 6.43
CA PHE A 87 5.25 2.10 6.86
C PHE A 87 6.13 1.55 7.98
N THR A 88 5.52 0.94 9.00
CA THR A 88 6.26 0.36 10.13
C THR A 88 7.18 -0.77 9.66
N LEU A 89 6.68 -1.69 8.83
CA LEU A 89 7.47 -2.79 8.29
C LEU A 89 8.57 -2.30 7.33
N GLY A 90 8.31 -1.27 6.54
CA GLY A 90 9.31 -0.65 5.66
C GLY A 90 10.46 -0.01 6.43
N ILE A 91 10.15 0.71 7.52
CA ILE A 91 11.19 1.24 8.43
C ILE A 91 11.99 0.07 9.02
N LEU A 92 11.32 -0.95 9.59
CA LEU A 92 12.03 -2.08 10.19
C LEU A 92 12.94 -2.79 9.18
N ALA A 93 12.45 -3.04 7.96
CA ALA A 93 13.21 -3.62 6.87
C ALA A 93 14.43 -2.77 6.51
N ALA A 94 14.26 -1.45 6.38
CA ALA A 94 15.36 -0.51 6.13
C ALA A 94 16.43 -0.60 7.22
N GLN A 95 16.02 -0.63 8.49
CA GLN A 95 16.92 -0.61 9.63
C GLN A 95 17.69 -1.92 9.86
N VAL A 96 17.31 -3.05 9.23
CA VAL A 96 18.07 -4.32 9.32
C VAL A 96 19.54 -4.15 8.92
N GLN A 97 19.84 -3.21 8.01
CA GLN A 97 21.20 -2.91 7.57
C GLN A 97 22.12 -2.43 8.69
N HIS A 98 21.57 -1.89 9.78
CA HIS A 98 22.34 -1.43 10.93
C HIS A 98 22.50 -2.49 12.03
N ILE A 99 21.81 -3.63 11.90
CA ILE A 99 21.81 -4.72 12.89
C ILE A 99 22.63 -5.90 12.37
N ALA A 100 22.49 -6.23 11.08
CA ALA A 100 23.20 -7.34 10.47
C ALA A 100 24.57 -6.90 9.95
N ASN A 101 25.66 -7.46 10.50
CA ASN A 101 27.03 -7.23 10.03
C ASN A 101 27.32 -7.80 8.62
N LEU A 102 26.33 -8.41 7.96
CA LEU A 102 26.43 -8.99 6.62
C LEU A 102 25.43 -8.31 5.69
N GLU A 103 25.95 -7.58 4.71
CA GLU A 103 25.17 -6.85 3.69
C GLU A 103 24.14 -7.75 2.99
N VAL A 104 24.54 -8.98 2.66
CA VAL A 104 23.67 -9.99 2.02
C VAL A 104 22.47 -10.35 2.90
N ALA A 105 22.65 -10.50 4.22
CA ALA A 105 21.57 -10.87 5.13
C ALA A 105 20.53 -9.73 5.28
N SER A 106 21.00 -8.48 5.25
CA SER A 106 20.13 -7.30 5.23
C SER A 106 19.32 -7.20 3.95
N ALA A 107 19.97 -7.34 2.78
CA ALA A 107 19.31 -7.29 1.48
C ALA A 107 18.24 -8.39 1.33
N LEU A 108 18.54 -9.61 1.79
CA LEU A 108 17.59 -10.72 1.79
C LEU A 108 16.38 -10.42 2.70
N SER A 109 16.62 -9.87 3.88
CA SER A 109 15.55 -9.54 4.83
C SER A 109 14.61 -8.47 4.27
N LYS A 110 15.14 -7.39 3.67
CA LYS A 110 14.35 -6.37 2.95
C LYS A 110 13.52 -6.99 1.83
N THR A 111 14.18 -7.83 1.01
CA THR A 111 13.53 -8.51 -0.11
C THR A 111 12.36 -9.37 0.35
N VAL A 112 12.53 -10.15 1.43
CA VAL A 112 11.47 -11.00 1.98
C VAL A 112 10.27 -10.17 2.45
N VAL A 113 10.50 -9.11 3.21
CA VAL A 113 9.43 -8.23 3.72
C VAL A 113 8.67 -7.59 2.56
N PHE A 114 9.36 -6.96 1.61
CA PHE A 114 8.70 -6.28 0.50
C PHE A 114 8.04 -7.24 -0.48
N SER A 115 8.62 -8.42 -0.75
CA SER A 115 7.99 -9.45 -1.58
C SER A 115 6.71 -9.98 -0.94
N PHE A 116 6.71 -10.15 0.39
CA PHE A 116 5.52 -10.54 1.14
C PHE A 116 4.41 -9.48 1.02
N LEU A 117 4.73 -8.21 1.31
CA LEU A 117 3.76 -7.11 1.20
C LEU A 117 3.21 -6.96 -0.23
N PHE A 118 4.10 -7.03 -1.23
CA PHE A 118 3.71 -6.98 -2.63
C PHE A 118 2.77 -8.12 -3.03
N THR A 119 3.03 -9.33 -2.53
CA THR A 119 2.17 -10.49 -2.77
C THR A 119 0.81 -10.32 -2.12
N VAL A 120 0.75 -9.80 -0.88
CA VAL A 120 -0.52 -9.52 -0.18
C VAL A 120 -1.38 -8.54 -0.98
N GLU A 121 -0.79 -7.46 -1.48
CA GLU A 121 -1.52 -6.49 -2.31
C GLU A 121 -1.90 -7.03 -3.68
N SER A 122 -1.05 -7.86 -4.29
CA SER A 122 -1.37 -8.52 -5.56
C SER A 122 -2.59 -9.43 -5.43
N VAL A 123 -2.72 -10.17 -4.33
CA VAL A 123 -3.91 -10.98 -4.06
C VAL A 123 -5.15 -10.09 -3.88
N SER A 124 -5.04 -9.00 -3.12
CA SER A 124 -6.13 -8.03 -2.91
C SER A 124 -6.60 -7.40 -4.23
N ILE A 125 -5.67 -7.01 -5.11
CA ILE A 125 -5.95 -6.50 -6.46
C ILE A 125 -6.73 -7.52 -7.28
N LEU A 126 -6.28 -8.79 -7.30
CA LEU A 126 -6.97 -9.84 -8.04
C LEU A 126 -8.38 -10.07 -7.50
N GLU A 127 -8.59 -10.05 -6.19
CA GLU A 127 -9.91 -10.14 -5.57
C GLU A 127 -10.84 -9.01 -6.04
N ASN A 128 -10.34 -7.78 -6.04
CA ASN A 128 -11.10 -6.61 -6.49
C ASN A 128 -11.48 -6.72 -7.98
N LEU A 129 -10.54 -7.14 -8.83
CA LEU A 129 -10.74 -7.31 -10.28
C LEU A 129 -11.72 -8.45 -10.60
N VAL A 130 -11.60 -9.60 -9.92
CA VAL A 130 -12.56 -10.70 -10.06
C VAL A 130 -13.96 -10.25 -9.62
N ALA A 131 -14.07 -9.50 -8.52
CA ALA A 131 -15.33 -8.93 -8.06
C ALA A 131 -15.90 -7.86 -9.03
N ALA A 132 -15.05 -7.23 -9.84
CA ALA A 132 -15.46 -6.33 -10.92
C ALA A 132 -15.85 -7.06 -12.23
N GLY A 133 -15.77 -8.40 -12.26
CA GLY A 133 -16.19 -9.22 -13.40
C GLY A 133 -15.07 -9.84 -14.24
N LEU A 134 -13.78 -9.61 -13.92
CA LEU A 134 -12.66 -10.27 -14.61
C LEU A 134 -12.49 -11.72 -14.11
N THR A 135 -13.40 -12.61 -14.51
CA THR A 135 -13.45 -13.99 -14.01
C THR A 135 -12.27 -14.86 -14.43
N GLU A 136 -11.56 -14.50 -15.51
CA GLU A 136 -10.37 -15.20 -16.01
C GLU A 136 -9.25 -15.24 -14.96
N LEU A 137 -9.20 -14.25 -14.07
CA LEU A 137 -8.19 -14.14 -13.01
C LEU A 137 -8.44 -15.08 -11.83
N LYS A 138 -9.60 -15.76 -11.76
CA LYS A 138 -9.97 -16.64 -10.63
C LYS A 138 -8.95 -17.76 -10.39
N VAL A 139 -8.47 -18.39 -11.47
CA VAL A 139 -7.51 -19.50 -11.37
C VAL A 139 -6.19 -19.03 -10.74
N LEU A 140 -5.72 -17.85 -11.15
CA LEU A 140 -4.53 -17.23 -10.57
C LEU A 140 -4.73 -16.90 -9.08
N LEU A 141 -5.85 -16.28 -8.74
CA LEU A 141 -6.20 -15.94 -7.35
C LEU A 141 -6.25 -17.19 -6.44
N GLU A 142 -6.90 -18.26 -6.88
CA GLU A 142 -6.98 -19.50 -6.12
C GLU A 142 -5.61 -20.16 -5.92
N THR A 143 -4.76 -20.09 -6.95
CA THR A 143 -3.40 -20.64 -6.87
C THR A 143 -2.57 -19.91 -5.81
N LEU A 144 -2.61 -18.58 -5.80
CA LEU A 144 -1.91 -17.76 -4.80
C LEU A 144 -2.44 -18.00 -3.38
N ARG A 145 -3.76 -18.14 -3.20
CA ARG A 145 -4.38 -18.45 -1.90
C ARG A 145 -3.97 -19.83 -1.36
N LYS A 146 -3.96 -20.85 -2.21
CA LYS A 146 -3.56 -22.22 -1.83
C LYS A 146 -2.12 -22.28 -1.34
N THR A 147 -1.22 -21.52 -1.96
CA THR A 147 0.18 -21.40 -1.52
C THR A 147 0.28 -20.75 -0.14
N GLY A 148 -0.51 -19.70 0.13
CA GLY A 148 -0.58 -19.07 1.45
C GLY A 148 -1.10 -19.98 2.56
N GLN A 149 -2.15 -20.77 2.30
CA GLN A 149 -2.75 -21.67 3.30
C GLN A 149 -1.85 -22.88 3.63
N LYS A 150 -1.19 -23.47 2.63
CA LYS A 150 -0.25 -24.59 2.86
C LYS A 150 0.95 -24.18 3.73
N ALA A 151 1.41 -22.93 3.60
CA ALA A 151 2.50 -22.40 4.43
C ALA A 151 2.10 -22.21 5.91
N GLY A 152 0.82 -21.92 6.19
CA GLY A 152 0.30 -21.83 7.56
C GLY A 152 0.05 -23.19 8.21
N ARG A 153 -0.45 -24.17 7.44
CA ARG A 153 -0.84 -25.50 7.95
C ARG A 153 0.34 -26.43 8.24
N ASN A 154 1.52 -26.18 7.67
CA ASN A 154 2.75 -26.93 7.97
C ASN A 154 3.49 -26.39 9.22
N ARG A 155 2.95 -25.37 9.90
CA ARG A 155 3.51 -24.78 11.12
C ARG A 155 2.68 -25.09 12.37
N GLU A 156 1.58 -25.83 12.21
CA GLU A 156 0.75 -26.43 13.27
C GLU A 156 1.08 -27.92 13.39
#